data_AF-A0A536AM43-F1
#
_entry.id   AF-A0A536AM43-F1
#
_cell.length_a   1.000
_cell.length_b   1.000
_cell.length_c   1.000
_cell.angle_alpha   90.00
_cell.angle_beta   90.00
_cell.angle_gamma   90.00
#
_symmetry.space_group_name_H-M   'P 1'
#
loop_
_entity.id
_entity.type
_entity.pdbx_description
1 polymer ?
#
loop_
_entity_poly.entity_id
_entity_poly.type
_entity_poly.pdbx_seq_one_letter_code
_entity_poly.pdbx_strand_id
1 'polypeptide(L)' 'ERGASARPENSMLVEFILHAEAGHTRLRVVESGFDQVDWTDEEKVTYLEEHSRGWQVILEQLRDYAPRANTTARE' A
#
# COMPACT_ATOMS: atom_id res chain seq x y z
N GLU A 1 6.18 19.35 18.03
CA GLU A 1 7.28 19.47 17.05
C GLU A 1 6.78 19.15 15.66
N ARG A 2 7.47 19.59 14.60
CA ARG A 2 7.22 19.09 13.23
C ARG A 2 7.93 17.74 13.08
N GLY A 3 7.27 16.77 12.45
CA GLY A 3 7.88 15.48 12.11
C GLY A 3 9.03 15.62 11.11
N ALA A 4 9.88 14.60 11.03
CA ALA A 4 10.94 14.53 10.03
C ALA A 4 10.36 14.34 8.62
N SER A 5 11.05 14.86 7.60
CA SER A 5 10.72 14.56 6.20
C SER A 5 10.96 13.08 5.90
N ALA A 6 10.13 12.51 5.02
CA ALA A 6 10.31 11.15 4.53
C ALA A 6 11.61 11.03 3.73
N ARG A 7 12.35 9.97 4.00
CA ARG A 7 13.62 9.60 3.38
C ARG A 7 13.71 8.07 3.32
N PRO A 8 14.58 7.50 2.47
CA PRO A 8 14.71 6.04 2.35
C PRO A 8 14.97 5.32 3.67
N GLU A 9 15.70 5.94 4.61
CA GLU A 9 16.07 5.34 5.88
C GLU A 9 14.96 5.37 6.96
N ASN A 10 13.88 6.13 6.75
CA ASN A 10 12.83 6.34 7.76
C ASN A 10 11.40 6.18 7.23
N SER A 11 11.25 5.66 6.01
CA SER A 11 9.96 5.56 5.33
C SER A 11 9.98 4.46 4.28
N MET A 12 8.79 4.02 3.88
CA MET A 12 8.62 3.12 2.74
C MET A 12 8.12 3.89 1.54
N LEU A 13 8.50 3.43 0.35
CA LEU A 13 7.86 3.85 -0.88
C LEU A 13 6.71 2.90 -1.21
N VAL A 14 5.50 3.42 -1.25
CA VAL A 14 4.30 2.70 -1.70
C VAL A 14 3.87 3.21 -3.08
N GLU A 15 3.88 2.32 -4.06
CA GLU A 15 3.48 2.63 -5.43
C GLU A 15 2.14 1.97 -5.77
N PHE A 16 1.21 2.77 -6.30
CA PHE A 16 -0.07 2.31 -6.83
C PHE A 16 -0.04 2.38 -8.35
N ILE A 17 -0.23 1.24 -9.00
CA ILE A 17 -0.13 1.13 -10.46
C ILE A 17 -1.43 0.55 -10.99
N LEU A 18 -2.15 1.36 -11.76
CA LEU A 18 -3.46 1.02 -12.29
C LEU A 18 -3.35 0.70 -13.77
N HIS A 19 -3.93 -0.43 -14.16
CA HIS A 19 -4.09 -0.81 -15.56
C HIS A 19 -5.57 -1.04 -15.84
N ALA A 20 -6.06 -0.47 -16.95
CA ALA A 20 -7.36 -0.82 -17.47
C ALA A 20 -7.32 -2.25 -18.04
N GLU A 21 -8.29 -3.07 -17.64
CA GLU A 21 -8.49 -4.42 -18.18
C GLU A 21 -9.99 -4.58 -18.47
N ALA A 22 -10.38 -5.36 -19.48
CA ALA A 22 -11.73 -5.36 -20.06
C ALA A 22 -12.90 -5.27 -19.04
N GLY A 23 -13.39 -4.05 -18.78
CA GLY A 23 -14.50 -3.77 -17.86
C GLY A 23 -14.15 -3.62 -16.38
N HIS A 24 -12.86 -3.69 -16.00
CA HIS A 24 -12.36 -3.53 -14.64
C HIS A 24 -11.02 -2.78 -14.59
N THR A 25 -10.53 -2.52 -13.38
CA THR A 25 -9.21 -1.94 -13.15
C THR A 25 -8.37 -2.96 -12.40
N ARG A 26 -7.21 -3.33 -12.95
CA ARG A 26 -6.20 -4.08 -12.21
C ARG A 26 -5.32 -3.10 -11.46
N LEU A 27 -5.39 -3.16 -10.13
CA LEU A 27 -4.50 -2.42 -9.25
C LEU A 27 -3.35 -3.33 -8.79
N ARG A 28 -2.11 -2.86 -8.95
CA ARG A 28 -0.92 -3.42 -8.31
C ARG A 28 -0.43 -2.43 -7.25
N VAL A 29 -0.17 -2.93 -6.05
CA VAL A 29 0.50 -2.17 -4.99
C VAL A 29 1.87 -2.79 -4.74
N VAL A 30 2.88 -1.95 -4.61
CA VAL A 30 4.25 -2.34 -4.24
C VAL A 30 4.67 -1.46 -3.08
N GLU A 31 5.07 -2.08 -1.97
CA GLU A 31 5.75 -1.41 -0.87
C GLU A 31 7.21 -1.83 -0.87
N SER A 32 8.13 -0.87 -0.86
CA SER A 32 9.58 -1.10 -1.00
C SER A 32 10.38 -0.21 -0.06
N GLY A 33 11.65 -0.58 0.17
CA GLY A 33 12.60 0.18 0.99
C GLY A 33 12.75 -0.30 2.43
N PHE A 34 12.06 -1.36 2.85
CA PHE A 34 12.16 -1.87 4.22
C PHE A 34 13.56 -2.40 4.58
N ASP A 35 14.34 -2.78 3.57
CA ASP A 35 15.74 -3.20 3.70
C ASP A 35 16.67 -2.03 4.03
N GLN A 36 16.29 -0.81 3.65
CA GLN A 36 17.05 0.43 3.88
C GLN A 36 16.85 1.01 5.29
N VAL A 37 15.88 0.48 6.04
CA VAL A 37 15.63 0.89 7.42
C VAL A 37 16.54 0.10 8.37
N ASP A 38 17.11 0.80 9.34
CA ASP A 38 18.01 0.27 10.37
C ASP A 38 17.23 -0.45 11.48
N TRP A 39 16.58 -1.55 11.09
CA TRP A 39 15.86 -2.47 11.95
C TRP A 39 16.60 -3.80 12.07
N THR A 40 16.37 -4.52 13.16
CA THR A 40 16.85 -5.90 13.29
C THR A 40 16.17 -6.81 12.28
N ASP A 41 16.77 -7.98 12.02
CA ASP A 41 16.18 -8.96 11.11
C ASP A 41 14.81 -9.44 11.61
N GLU A 42 14.63 -9.61 12.93
CA GLU A 42 13.34 -9.97 13.53
C GLU A 42 12.27 -8.89 13.34
N GLU A 43 12.66 -7.62 13.45
CA GLU A 43 11.77 -6.48 13.19
C GLU A 43 11.37 -6.44 11.71
N LYS A 44 12.31 -6.68 10.79
CA LYS A 44 12.04 -6.75 9.34
C LYS A 44 11.09 -7.90 8.99
N VAL A 45 11.27 -9.07 9.60
CA VAL A 45 10.38 -10.23 9.41
C VAL A 45 8.97 -9.92 9.92
N THR A 46 8.86 -9.40 11.15
CA THR A 46 7.57 -9.02 11.73
C THR A 46 6.86 -7.98 10.87
N TYR A 47 7.59 -6.95 10.44
CA TYR A 47 7.08 -5.91 9.56
C TYR A 47 6.51 -6.49 8.27
N LEU A 48 7.28 -7.36 7.59
CA LEU A 48 6.88 -7.98 6.34
C LEU A 48 5.60 -8.82 6.49
N GLU A 49 5.50 -9.63 7.54
CA GLU A 49 4.33 -10.48 7.80
C GLU A 49 3.07 -9.64 8.07
N GLU A 50 3.20 -8.63 8.93
CA GLU A 50 2.08 -7.76 9.30
C GLU A 50 1.60 -6.91 8.13
N HIS A 51 2.52 -6.31 7.37
CA HIS A 51 2.18 -5.44 6.24
C HIS A 51 1.64 -6.24 5.07
N SER A 52 2.18 -7.45 4.80
CA SER A 52 1.62 -8.34 3.79
C SER A 52 0.16 -8.69 4.10
N ARG A 53 -0.16 -9.03 5.36
CA ARG A 53 -1.54 -9.29 5.79
C ARG A 53 -2.39 -8.02 5.75
N GLY A 54 -1.86 -6.89 6.19
CA GLY A 54 -2.57 -5.61 6.19
C GLY A 54 -2.98 -5.18 4.78
N TRP A 55 -2.08 -5.29 3.81
CA TRP A 55 -2.39 -4.98 2.40
C TRP A 55 -3.47 -5.87 1.82
N GLN A 56 -3.49 -7.17 2.12
CA GLN A 56 -4.57 -8.06 1.68
C GLN A 56 -5.94 -7.56 2.16
N VAL A 57 -6.06 -7.24 3.45
CA VAL A 57 -7.31 -6.75 4.04
C VAL A 57 -7.76 -5.44 3.41
N ILE A 58 -6.85 -4.47 3.27
CA ILE A 58 -7.20 -3.15 2.72
C ILE A 58 -7.53 -3.23 1.22
N LEU A 59 -6.83 -4.06 0.45
CA LEU A 59 -7.11 -4.23 -0.98
C LEU A 59 -8.44 -4.92 -1.24
N GLU A 60 -8.84 -5.87 -0.38
CA GLU A 60 -10.18 -6.46 -0.42
C GLU A 60 -11.26 -5.41 -0.15
N GLN A 61 -11.10 -4.59 0.89
CA GLN A 61 -12.02 -3.51 1.19
C GLN A 61 -12.08 -2.47 0.06
N LEU A 62 -10.95 -2.13 -0.54
CA LEU A 62 -10.87 -1.19 -1.65
C LEU A 62 -11.63 -1.72 -2.88
N ARG A 63 -11.49 -3.01 -3.19
CA ARG A 63 -12.24 -3.65 -4.28
C ARG A 63 -13.75 -3.52 -4.08
N ASP A 64 -14.23 -3.65 -2.86
CA ASP A 64 -15.65 -3.55 -2.54
C ASP A 64 -16.14 -2.09 -2.50
N TYR A 65 -15.27 -1.17 -2.08
CA TYR A 65 -15.56 0.26 -2.00
C TYR A 65 -15.56 0.96 -3.37
N ALA A 66 -14.58 0.69 -4.23
CA ALA A 66 -14.35 1.45 -5.45
C ALA A 66 -15.55 1.52 -6.41
N PRO A 67 -16.34 0.44 -6.64
CA PRO A 67 -17.54 0.53 -7.46
C PRO A 67 -18.59 1.50 -6.89
N ARG A 68 -18.74 1.54 -5.56
CA ARG A 68 -19.69 2.42 -4.88
C ARG A 68 -19.26 3.88 -4.98
N ALA A 69 -17.97 4.14 -4.76
CA ALA A 69 -17.41 5.48 -4.87
C ALA A 69 -17.53 6.05 -6.29
N ASN A 70 -17.34 5.21 -7.32
CA ASN A 70 -17.52 5.62 -8.72
C ASN A 70 -18.98 5.99 -9.04
N THR A 71 -19.96 5.35 -8.40
CA THR A 71 -21.38 5.75 -8.55
C THR A 71 -21.63 7.12 -7.93
N THR A 72 -21.18 7.36 -6.70
CA THR A 72 -21.34 8.68 -6.03
C THR A 72 -20.59 9.80 -6.74
N ALA A 73 -19.43 9.53 -7.34
CA ALA A 73 -18.67 10.53 -8.08
C ALA A 73 -19.31 10.94 -9.43
N ARG A 74 -20.33 10.19 -9.90
CA ARG A 74 -21.03 10.43 -11.16
C ARG A 74 -22.41 11.07 -10.98
N GLU A 75 -22.87 11.21 -9.74
CA GLU A 75 -24.07 11.97 -9.34
C GLU A 75 -23.70 13.44 -9.08
#